data_AF-A0A2E5YLR5-F1
#
_entry.id   AF-A0A2E5YLR5-F1
#
_cell.length_a   1.000
_cell.length_b   1.000
_cell.length_c   1.000
_cell.angle_alpha   90.00
_cell.angle_beta   90.00
_cell.angle_gamma   90.00
#
_symmetry.space_group_name_H-M   'P 1'
#
loop_
_entity.id
_entity.type
_entity.pdbx_description
1 polymer ?
#
loop_
_entity_poly.entity_id
_entity_poly.type
_entity_poly.pdbx_seq_one_letter_code
_entity_poly.pdbx_strand_id
1 'polypeptide(L)'
;MSVSRPRFDVTEVTECDGDAAGSLNFRRSACAAHSCAHLGTGGVRVELSFWGEGGRLAGEMPLMKITLKLFGSLREAAGNSTLQVELEEGALVRDVWNWLAECHPRVERLGDRLAASVNLEIGDLGDVLEDGDEVAFLPPVAGGDGSPPEGEAEGEKRCTLSEQALSEQEVAQRVEGPDAGGIVSFIGRVRNHARGQLIEYLEYEAYPEMAEREMEKIADEVAAKWPGTRLAIAHRVGHLEIGDAAVVIVAASAHRGEAFEACRFAIDTLKVTVPIWKREVATDGAYWVDDHA
;
A
#
# COMPACT_ATOMS: atom_id res chain seq x y z
N MET A 1 7.40 -34.87 -26.93
CA MET A 1 7.84 -34.02 -28.06
C MET A 1 8.15 -32.65 -27.49
N SER A 2 9.42 -32.27 -27.58
CA SER A 2 9.98 -31.01 -27.11
C SER A 2 9.51 -29.87 -28.00
N VAL A 3 8.96 -28.80 -27.43
CA VAL A 3 8.73 -27.53 -28.13
C VAL A 3 9.40 -26.43 -27.32
N SER A 4 10.37 -25.82 -27.99
CA SER A 4 11.36 -24.85 -27.55
C SER A 4 10.76 -23.47 -27.22
N ARG A 5 11.31 -22.84 -26.17
CA ARG A 5 11.08 -21.42 -25.80
C ARG A 5 11.38 -20.48 -26.98
N PRO A 6 10.60 -19.41 -27.20
CA PRO A 6 11.00 -18.34 -28.10
C PRO A 6 12.17 -17.54 -27.48
N ARG A 7 13.17 -17.24 -28.32
CA ARG A 7 14.24 -16.28 -28.04
C ARG A 7 13.63 -14.87 -28.10
N PHE A 8 13.89 -14.06 -27.09
CA PHE A 8 13.66 -12.62 -27.15
C PHE A 8 14.89 -11.97 -27.76
N ASP A 9 14.75 -11.38 -28.95
CA ASP A 9 15.74 -10.44 -29.51
C ASP A 9 15.35 -9.04 -29.06
N VAL A 10 16.20 -8.44 -28.23
CA VAL A 10 16.09 -7.04 -27.81
C VAL A 10 16.55 -6.18 -28.99
N THR A 11 15.64 -5.43 -29.62
CA THR A 11 16.03 -4.44 -30.63
C THR A 11 15.94 -3.04 -30.01
N GLU A 12 17.13 -2.47 -29.78
CA GLU A 12 17.45 -1.06 -29.49
C GLU A 12 17.00 -0.44 -28.14
N VAL A 13 17.97 -0.35 -27.22
CA VAL A 13 18.05 0.67 -26.18
C VAL A 13 18.80 1.85 -26.79
N THR A 14 18.18 3.03 -26.90
CA THR A 14 18.88 4.24 -27.36
C THR A 14 19.47 4.97 -26.16
N GLU A 15 20.75 4.75 -25.88
CA GLU A 15 21.56 5.64 -25.04
C GLU A 15 22.02 6.84 -25.87
N CYS A 16 21.73 8.05 -25.39
CA CYS A 16 22.29 9.28 -25.93
C CYS A 16 23.64 9.54 -25.28
N ASP A 17 24.73 9.15 -25.95
CA ASP A 17 26.06 9.68 -25.66
C ASP A 17 26.73 10.22 -26.91
N GLY A 18 27.31 11.41 -26.74
CA GLY A 18 27.91 12.21 -27.80
C GLY A 18 29.28 11.71 -28.27
N ASP A 19 29.62 12.18 -29.47
CA ASP A 19 30.91 12.22 -30.13
C ASP A 19 31.40 11.01 -30.95
N ALA A 20 31.93 11.40 -32.13
CA ALA A 20 32.81 10.69 -33.06
C ALA A 20 32.20 9.82 -34.18
N ALA A 21 31.98 10.51 -35.31
CA ALA A 21 32.34 10.14 -36.69
C ALA A 21 32.71 8.67 -37.01
N GLY A 22 31.88 8.02 -37.85
CA GLY A 22 32.26 6.80 -38.56
C GLY A 22 31.12 6.25 -39.42
N SER A 23 31.29 6.33 -40.74
CA SER A 23 30.32 5.98 -41.78
C SER A 23 29.82 4.54 -41.74
N LEU A 24 28.52 4.31 -41.99
CA LEU A 24 28.03 3.26 -42.90
C LEU A 24 26.56 3.51 -43.30
N ASN A 25 26.35 3.50 -44.62
CA ASN A 25 25.07 3.73 -45.30
C ASN A 25 24.06 2.61 -45.03
N PHE A 26 22.83 2.94 -44.60
CA PHE A 26 21.64 2.19 -45.01
C PHE A 26 20.42 3.11 -45.21
N ARG A 27 19.59 2.74 -46.17
CA ARG A 27 18.61 3.60 -46.85
C ARG A 27 17.44 4.00 -45.96
N ARG A 28 17.08 5.28 -46.10
CA ARG A 28 15.86 5.93 -45.58
C ARG A 28 14.59 5.16 -45.93
N SER A 29 13.73 4.95 -44.93
CA SER A 29 12.28 5.05 -45.12
C SER A 29 11.76 6.06 -44.10
N ALA A 30 10.97 7.02 -44.59
CA ALA A 30 10.55 8.19 -43.87
C ALA A 30 9.50 7.84 -42.81
N CYS A 31 9.72 8.26 -41.55
CA CYS A 31 8.64 8.48 -40.60
C CYS A 31 8.68 9.95 -40.20
N ALA A 32 7.51 10.59 -40.29
CA ALA A 32 7.33 12.01 -40.12
C ALA A 32 7.63 12.43 -38.68
N ALA A 33 8.57 13.36 -38.52
CA ALA A 33 8.80 14.05 -37.26
C ALA A 33 7.53 14.82 -36.86
N HIS A 34 6.96 14.49 -35.69
CA HIS A 34 6.15 15.43 -34.94
C HIS A 34 6.88 15.84 -33.67
N SER A 35 6.93 17.16 -33.52
CA SER A 35 7.64 17.99 -32.56
C SER A 35 7.63 17.47 -31.11
N CYS A 36 8.84 17.32 -30.57
CA CYS A 36 9.07 17.20 -29.14
C CYS A 36 8.92 18.61 -28.52
N ALA A 37 7.84 18.82 -27.76
CA ALA A 37 7.67 20.01 -26.93
C ALA A 37 7.91 19.61 -25.47
N HIS A 38 8.94 20.22 -24.87
CA HIS A 38 9.27 20.12 -23.45
C HIS A 38 8.11 20.59 -22.57
N LEU A 39 7.67 19.74 -21.65
CA LEU A 39 7.10 20.13 -20.37
C LEU A 39 7.70 19.24 -19.27
N GLY A 40 8.11 19.88 -18.18
CA GLY A 40 8.92 19.30 -17.11
C GLY A 40 8.23 18.26 -16.23
N THR A 41 9.06 17.66 -15.38
CA THR A 41 8.76 16.67 -14.33
C THR A 41 8.11 15.36 -14.79
N GLY A 42 8.97 14.38 -15.11
CA GLY A 42 8.85 13.01 -14.59
C GLY A 42 7.74 12.09 -15.11
N GLY A 43 7.04 12.42 -16.20
CA GLY A 43 6.15 11.48 -16.88
C GLY A 43 6.94 10.58 -17.84
N VAL A 44 7.03 9.29 -17.55
CA VAL A 44 7.47 8.29 -18.54
C VAL A 44 6.26 7.92 -19.39
N ARG A 45 6.20 8.42 -20.63
CA ARG A 45 5.22 7.98 -21.62
C ARG A 45 5.74 6.69 -22.25
N VAL A 46 5.13 5.56 -21.91
CA VAL A 46 5.36 4.28 -22.60
C VAL A 46 4.23 4.10 -23.61
N GLU A 47 4.52 4.19 -24.91
CA GLU A 47 3.58 3.78 -25.96
C GLU A 47 3.47 2.25 -25.96
N LEU A 48 2.40 1.72 -25.36
CA LEU A 48 2.06 0.31 -25.48
C LEU A 48 1.55 0.04 -26.91
N SER A 49 2.37 -0.61 -27.73
CA SER A 49 1.95 -1.09 -29.05
C SER A 49 1.75 -2.61 -29.02
N PHE A 50 0.53 -3.04 -28.71
CA PHE A 50 0.12 -4.43 -28.84
C PHE A 50 -0.11 -4.78 -30.32
N TRP A 51 0.82 -5.51 -30.93
CA TRP A 51 0.63 -6.08 -32.27
C TRP A 51 -0.05 -7.46 -32.17
N GLY A 52 -1.38 -7.46 -32.11
CA GLY A 52 -2.17 -8.65 -32.39
C GLY A 52 -2.39 -8.81 -33.89
N GLU A 53 -2.08 -9.98 -34.46
CA GLU A 53 -2.41 -10.33 -35.84
C GLU A 53 -3.93 -10.33 -36.04
N GLY A 54 -4.48 -9.23 -36.54
CA GLY A 54 -5.90 -9.11 -36.88
C GLY A 54 -6.37 -7.66 -36.85
N GLY A 55 -6.19 -6.96 -37.97
CA GLY A 55 -6.50 -5.54 -38.10
C GLY A 55 -7.88 -5.14 -37.56
N ARG A 56 -7.86 -4.26 -36.55
CA ARG A 56 -8.93 -3.30 -36.29
C ARG A 56 -8.36 -1.90 -36.46
N LEU A 57 -9.19 -1.04 -37.02
CA LEU A 57 -8.93 0.38 -37.23
C LEU A 57 -8.47 1.00 -35.89
N ALA A 58 -7.30 1.62 -35.89
CA ALA A 58 -6.83 2.46 -34.79
C ALA A 58 -7.81 3.64 -34.63
N GLY A 59 -8.81 3.49 -33.76
CA GLY A 59 -9.46 4.62 -33.13
C GLY A 59 -8.57 5.06 -31.98
N GLU A 60 -8.27 6.35 -31.88
CA GLU A 60 -7.68 6.92 -30.65
C GLU A 60 -8.60 6.51 -29.49
N MET A 61 -8.14 5.55 -28.69
CA MET A 61 -8.83 5.18 -27.48
C MET A 61 -8.63 6.31 -26.48
N PRO A 62 -9.69 6.81 -25.83
CA PRO A 62 -9.56 7.81 -24.79
C PRO A 62 -8.61 7.29 -23.70
N LEU A 63 -7.66 8.15 -23.30
CA LEU A 63 -6.74 7.88 -22.23
C LEU A 63 -7.32 8.41 -20.92
N MET A 64 -7.14 7.65 -19.85
CA MET A 64 -7.43 8.06 -18.48
C MET A 64 -6.14 8.19 -17.67
N LYS A 65 -6.19 9.02 -16.63
CA LYS A 65 -5.09 9.28 -15.70
C LYS A 65 -5.45 8.79 -14.32
N ILE A 66 -4.61 7.92 -13.76
CA ILE A 66 -4.77 7.44 -12.40
C ILE A 66 -3.53 7.77 -11.56
N THR A 67 -3.72 7.85 -10.26
CA THR A 67 -2.65 8.07 -9.28
C THR A 67 -2.28 6.75 -8.64
N LEU A 68 -1.06 6.27 -8.85
CA LEU A 68 -0.54 5.06 -8.22
C LEU A 68 0.26 5.40 -6.96
N LYS A 69 -0.15 4.90 -5.80
CA LYS A 69 0.59 4.99 -4.54
C LYS A 69 1.35 3.70 -4.24
N LEU A 70 2.61 3.84 -3.83
CA LEU A 70 3.52 2.73 -3.54
C LEU A 70 4.05 2.85 -2.11
N PHE A 71 4.10 1.71 -1.42
CA PHE A 71 4.50 1.63 -0.03
C PHE A 71 5.54 0.52 0.21
N GLY A 72 6.29 0.63 1.30
CA GLY A 72 7.22 -0.40 1.77
C GLY A 72 8.22 -0.83 0.69
N SER A 73 8.32 -2.14 0.45
CA SER A 73 9.24 -2.72 -0.53
C SER A 73 8.96 -2.28 -1.97
N LEU A 74 7.70 -1.95 -2.32
CA LEU A 74 7.36 -1.45 -3.65
C LEU A 74 7.87 -0.03 -3.88
N ARG A 75 7.74 0.84 -2.87
CA ARG A 75 8.29 2.21 -2.91
C ARG A 75 9.81 2.19 -3.10
N GLU A 76 10.51 1.33 -2.35
CA GLU A 76 11.98 1.20 -2.46
C GLU A 76 12.40 0.67 -3.84
N ALA A 77 11.64 -0.28 -4.41
CA ALA A 77 11.92 -0.82 -5.73
C ALA A 77 11.66 0.20 -6.85
N ALA A 78 10.60 1.01 -6.73
CA ALA A 78 10.22 2.02 -7.72
C ALA A 78 10.98 3.36 -7.56
N GLY A 79 11.52 3.64 -6.38
CA GLY A 79 12.20 4.89 -6.05
C GLY A 79 11.26 6.09 -5.84
N ASN A 80 9.94 5.90 -5.94
CA ASN A 80 8.91 6.92 -5.78
C ASN A 80 7.74 6.36 -4.96
N SER A 81 7.10 7.23 -4.17
CA SER A 81 5.89 6.89 -3.39
C SER A 81 4.60 7.12 -4.17
N THR A 82 4.65 7.91 -5.23
CA THR A 82 3.49 8.26 -6.07
C THR A 82 3.91 8.37 -7.53
N LEU A 83 3.13 7.77 -8.42
CA LEU A 83 3.31 7.82 -9.87
C LEU A 83 1.98 8.23 -10.53
N GLN A 84 2.06 8.97 -11.63
CA GLN A 84 0.92 9.26 -12.49
C GLN A 84 0.97 8.29 -13.67
N VAL A 85 -0.10 7.53 -13.88
CA VAL A 85 -0.17 6.51 -14.93
C VAL A 85 -1.25 6.89 -15.95
N GLU A 86 -0.88 6.91 -17.22
CA GLU A 86 -1.80 7.10 -18.35
C GLU A 86 -2.15 5.71 -18.92
N LEU A 87 -3.43 5.34 -18.89
CA LEU A 87 -3.96 4.05 -19.36
C LEU A 87 -5.13 4.25 -20.31
N GLU A 88 -5.52 3.20 -21.03
CA GLU A 88 -6.74 3.20 -21.83
C GLU A 88 -7.99 3.22 -20.93
N GLU A 89 -9.05 3.91 -21.35
CA GLU A 89 -10.32 3.93 -20.61
C GLU A 89 -10.89 2.51 -20.45
N GLY A 90 -11.31 2.17 -19.23
CA GLY A 90 -11.76 0.83 -18.88
C GLY A 90 -10.64 -0.17 -18.60
N ALA A 91 -9.40 0.29 -18.43
CA ALA A 91 -8.32 -0.55 -17.93
C ALA A 91 -8.64 -1.07 -16.52
N LEU A 92 -8.08 -2.23 -16.23
CA LEU A 92 -8.29 -2.92 -14.97
C LEU A 92 -7.11 -2.68 -14.03
N VAL A 93 -7.31 -2.96 -12.74
CA VAL A 93 -6.22 -2.93 -11.74
C VAL A 93 -5.02 -3.79 -12.15
N ARG A 94 -5.23 -4.97 -12.77
CA ARG A 94 -4.14 -5.79 -13.33
C ARG A 94 -3.32 -5.11 -14.41
N ASP A 95 -3.92 -4.17 -15.16
CA ASP A 95 -3.24 -3.48 -16.25
C ASP A 95 -2.27 -2.44 -15.67
N VAL A 96 -2.64 -1.80 -14.55
CA VAL A 96 -1.72 -0.97 -13.74
C VAL A 96 -0.56 -1.80 -13.20
N TRP A 97 -0.84 -3.02 -12.72
CA TRP A 97 0.20 -3.93 -12.22
C TRP A 97 1.19 -4.31 -13.32
N ASN A 98 0.69 -4.70 -14.49
CA ASN A 98 1.52 -5.05 -15.64
C ASN A 98 2.41 -3.86 -16.05
N TRP A 99 1.84 -2.66 -16.11
CA TRP A 99 2.60 -1.44 -16.39
C TRP A 99 3.71 -1.20 -15.36
N LEU A 100 3.43 -1.38 -14.06
CA LEU A 100 4.40 -1.21 -12.99
C LEU A 100 5.53 -2.26 -13.08
N ALA A 101 5.18 -3.51 -13.37
CA ALA A 101 6.14 -4.61 -13.51
C ALA A 101 7.06 -4.42 -14.73
N GLU A 102 6.53 -3.91 -15.85
CA GLU A 102 7.32 -3.58 -17.03
C GLU A 102 8.29 -2.43 -16.78
N CYS A 103 7.81 -1.34 -16.14
CA CYS A 103 8.64 -0.18 -15.82
C CYS A 103 9.71 -0.51 -14.75
N HIS A 104 9.41 -1.44 -13.84
CA HIS A 104 10.28 -1.79 -12.72
C HIS A 104 10.43 -3.31 -12.58
N PRO A 105 11.36 -3.96 -13.32
CA PRO A 105 11.58 -5.41 -13.27
C PRO A 105 11.92 -5.98 -11.88
N ARG A 106 12.32 -5.12 -10.93
CA ARG A 106 12.54 -5.50 -9.52
C ARG A 106 11.22 -5.78 -8.78
N VAL A 107 10.10 -5.24 -9.25
CA VAL A 107 8.75 -5.38 -8.67
C VAL A 107 8.08 -6.70 -9.08
N GLU A 108 8.41 -7.26 -10.24
CA GLU A 108 7.80 -8.49 -10.77
C GLU A 108 7.90 -9.68 -9.79
N ARG A 109 8.96 -9.73 -8.98
CA ARG A 109 9.18 -10.78 -7.96
C ARG A 109 8.23 -10.70 -6.75
N LEU A 110 7.46 -9.62 -6.61
CA LEU A 110 6.52 -9.38 -5.50
C LEU A 110 5.06 -9.74 -5.86
N GLY A 111 4.76 -10.00 -7.13
CA GLY A 111 3.40 -9.96 -7.69
C GLY A 111 2.40 -11.02 -7.22
N ASP A 112 2.84 -12.19 -6.78
CA ASP A 112 1.92 -13.30 -6.46
C ASP A 112 1.18 -13.12 -5.13
N ARG A 113 1.42 -12.03 -4.37
CA ARG A 113 0.92 -11.85 -3.00
C ARG A 113 0.36 -10.46 -2.67
N LEU A 114 0.16 -9.58 -3.65
CA LEU A 114 -0.25 -8.20 -3.38
C LEU A 114 -1.77 -8.04 -3.46
N ALA A 115 -2.35 -7.37 -2.47
CA ALA A 115 -3.71 -6.85 -2.56
C ALA A 115 -3.66 -5.48 -3.26
N ALA A 116 -4.73 -5.10 -3.93
CA ALA A 116 -4.87 -3.76 -4.49
C ALA A 116 -5.95 -2.99 -3.73
N SER A 117 -5.82 -1.67 -3.67
CA SER A 117 -6.94 -0.81 -3.34
C SER A 117 -7.19 0.20 -4.44
N VAL A 118 -8.47 0.52 -4.63
CA VAL A 118 -8.96 1.58 -5.51
C VAL A 118 -9.74 2.55 -4.64
N ASN A 119 -9.35 3.83 -4.61
CA ASN A 119 -9.98 4.88 -3.82
C ASN A 119 -10.19 4.51 -2.34
N LEU A 120 -9.13 3.98 -1.70
CA LEU A 120 -9.13 3.53 -0.29
C LEU A 120 -10.01 2.31 0.01
N GLU A 121 -10.46 1.57 -1.00
CA GLU A 121 -11.21 0.32 -0.84
C GLU A 121 -10.40 -0.86 -1.37
N ILE A 122 -10.29 -1.94 -0.59
CA ILE A 122 -9.61 -3.16 -1.03
C ILE A 122 -10.39 -3.76 -2.20
N GLY A 123 -9.72 -3.95 -3.32
CA GLY A 123 -10.27 -4.45 -4.57
C GLY A 123 -9.55 -5.68 -5.11
N ASP A 124 -10.11 -6.23 -6.19
CA ASP A 124 -9.53 -7.32 -6.96
C ASP A 124 -8.75 -6.78 -8.17
N LEU A 125 -7.79 -7.57 -8.67
CA LEU A 125 -7.07 -7.24 -9.90
C LEU A 125 -7.99 -7.11 -11.14
N GLY A 126 -9.22 -7.63 -11.06
CA GLY A 126 -10.27 -7.51 -12.07
C GLY A 126 -11.14 -6.26 -11.98
N ASP A 127 -10.96 -5.38 -11.00
CA ASP A 127 -11.76 -4.16 -10.88
C ASP A 127 -11.45 -3.16 -12.01
N VAL A 128 -12.50 -2.50 -12.51
CA VAL A 128 -12.42 -1.51 -13.60
C VAL A 128 -12.10 -0.15 -13.01
N LEU A 129 -11.15 0.55 -13.63
CA LEU A 129 -10.72 1.88 -13.21
C LEU A 129 -11.42 2.99 -13.99
N GLU A 130 -11.62 4.10 -13.33
CA GLU A 130 -12.13 5.36 -13.86
C GLU A 130 -11.04 6.44 -13.89
N ASP A 131 -11.25 7.49 -14.70
CA ASP A 131 -10.34 8.63 -14.76
C ASP A 131 -10.29 9.36 -13.41
N GLY A 132 -9.08 9.57 -12.91
CA GLY A 132 -8.82 10.19 -11.61
C GLY A 132 -8.69 9.22 -10.44
N ASP A 133 -8.87 7.91 -10.65
CA ASP A 133 -8.75 6.92 -9.57
C ASP A 133 -7.39 6.92 -8.88
N GLU A 134 -7.40 6.67 -7.57
CA GLU A 134 -6.20 6.37 -6.79
C GLU A 134 -6.08 4.86 -6.58
N VAL A 135 -4.99 4.28 -7.08
CA VAL A 135 -4.68 2.85 -6.93
C VAL A 135 -3.49 2.69 -6.00
N ALA A 136 -3.54 1.74 -5.08
CA ALA A 136 -2.37 1.33 -4.30
C ALA A 136 -2.17 -0.18 -4.32
N PHE A 137 -0.93 -0.62 -4.43
CA PHE A 137 -0.58 -2.02 -4.21
C PHE A 137 -0.07 -2.20 -2.78
N LEU A 138 -0.73 -3.09 -2.05
CA LEU A 138 -0.51 -3.36 -0.65
C LEU A 138 0.21 -4.72 -0.54
N PRO A 139 1.36 -4.79 0.18
CA PRO A 139 1.85 -6.05 0.74
C PRO A 139 0.71 -6.78 1.47
N PRO A 140 0.73 -8.13 1.51
CA PRO A 140 -0.45 -8.90 1.86
C PRO A 140 -1.00 -8.50 3.24
N VAL A 141 -2.26 -8.07 3.23
CA VAL A 141 -3.16 -7.86 4.38
C VAL A 141 -4.44 -8.61 4.04
N ALA A 142 -4.98 -9.42 4.95
CA ALA A 142 -6.22 -10.16 4.65
C ALA A 142 -7.39 -9.18 4.74
N GLY A 143 -8.21 -9.13 3.68
CA GLY A 143 -9.18 -8.07 3.44
C GLY A 143 -10.32 -7.96 4.46
N GLY A 144 -10.77 -6.73 4.68
CA GLY A 144 -12.06 -6.36 5.30
C GLY A 144 -13.03 -5.85 4.24
N ASP A 145 -14.33 -5.98 4.48
CA ASP A 145 -15.39 -5.56 3.55
C ASP A 145 -15.54 -4.03 3.51
N GLY A 146 -15.58 -3.48 2.30
CA GLY A 146 -15.76 -2.05 2.05
C GLY A 146 -17.20 -1.64 2.26
N SER A 147 -17.48 -0.88 3.32
CA SER A 147 -18.66 -0.01 3.41
C SER A 147 -18.32 1.23 4.23
N PRO A 148 -18.63 2.44 3.75
CA PRO A 148 -18.38 3.68 4.49
C PRO A 148 -19.47 3.92 5.56
N PRO A 149 -19.10 4.35 6.79
CA PRO A 149 -20.03 5.06 7.65
C PRO A 149 -20.15 6.51 7.19
N GLU A 150 -21.35 6.94 6.84
CA GLU A 150 -21.65 8.34 6.51
C GLU A 150 -21.81 9.17 7.80
N GLY A 151 -20.94 10.17 7.96
CA GLY A 151 -21.15 11.33 8.82
C GLY A 151 -20.35 11.36 10.11
N GLU A 152 -19.32 12.21 10.17
CA GLU A 152 -18.63 12.53 11.42
C GLU A 152 -18.56 14.06 11.63
N ALA A 153 -19.10 14.49 12.78
CA ALA A 153 -18.85 15.81 13.35
C ALA A 153 -17.48 15.82 14.04
N GLU A 154 -16.81 16.97 14.11
CA GLU A 154 -15.51 17.17 14.76
C GLU A 154 -15.54 16.79 16.26
N GLY A 155 -15.34 15.51 16.55
CA GLY A 155 -15.05 14.94 17.86
C GLY A 155 -13.63 14.37 17.89
N GLU A 156 -13.11 14.10 19.07
CA GLU A 156 -11.80 13.49 19.26
C GLU A 156 -11.79 12.06 18.68
N LYS A 157 -10.97 11.82 17.64
CA LYS A 157 -10.92 10.53 16.91
C LYS A 157 -10.62 9.36 17.86
N ARG A 158 -11.37 8.26 17.75
CA ARG A 158 -11.12 7.02 18.51
C ARG A 158 -9.84 6.34 18.03
N CYS A 159 -9.63 6.31 16.71
CA CYS A 159 -8.49 5.67 16.07
C CYS A 159 -7.54 6.69 15.42
N THR A 160 -6.23 6.55 15.64
CA THR A 160 -5.23 7.54 15.19
C THR A 160 -3.90 6.91 14.78
N LEU A 161 -3.28 7.45 13.73
CA LEU A 161 -1.85 7.27 13.46
C LEU A 161 -1.02 8.46 13.98
N SER A 162 0.19 8.18 14.47
CA SER A 162 1.11 9.23 14.94
C SER A 162 2.56 8.87 14.65
N GLU A 163 3.41 9.87 14.37
CA GLU A 163 4.86 9.71 14.36
C GLU A 163 5.47 9.86 15.77
N GLN A 164 4.69 10.41 16.70
CA GLN A 164 5.12 10.70 18.07
C GLN A 164 4.89 9.50 19.01
N ALA A 165 5.56 9.53 20.16
CA ALA A 165 5.38 8.51 21.18
C ALA A 165 3.92 8.44 21.66
N LEU A 166 3.38 7.22 21.76
CA LEU A 166 1.99 7.01 22.18
C LEU A 166 1.86 7.08 23.70
N SER A 167 0.82 7.75 24.18
CA SER A 167 0.42 7.78 25.59
C SER A 167 -0.75 6.83 25.82
N GLU A 168 -0.54 5.79 26.64
CA GLU A 168 -1.61 4.88 27.04
C GLU A 168 -2.78 5.63 27.70
N GLN A 169 -2.45 6.62 28.53
CA GLN A 169 -3.45 7.40 29.26
C GLN A 169 -4.32 8.24 28.32
N GLU A 170 -3.74 8.85 27.28
CA GLU A 170 -4.51 9.64 26.30
C GLU A 170 -5.45 8.76 25.48
N VAL A 171 -5.00 7.55 25.10
CA VAL A 171 -5.86 6.59 24.38
C VAL A 171 -6.97 6.06 25.28
N ALA A 172 -6.69 5.81 26.57
CA ALA A 172 -7.69 5.35 27.53
C ALA A 172 -8.81 6.38 27.74
N GLN A 173 -8.48 7.68 27.80
CA GLN A 173 -9.47 8.76 27.96
C GLN A 173 -10.55 8.77 26.87
N ARG A 174 -10.21 8.33 25.65
CA ARG A 174 -11.15 8.26 24.51
C ARG A 174 -12.30 7.25 24.73
N VAL A 175 -12.12 6.29 25.63
CA VAL A 175 -13.09 5.22 25.90
C VAL A 175 -13.64 5.26 27.33
N GLU A 176 -13.23 6.23 28.15
CA GLU A 176 -13.72 6.40 29.51
C GLU A 176 -15.18 6.88 29.55
N GLY A 177 -15.93 6.42 30.56
CA GLY A 177 -17.30 6.90 30.79
C GLY A 177 -17.92 6.26 32.03
N PRO A 178 -19.01 6.83 32.56
CA PRO A 178 -19.64 6.40 33.81
C PRO A 178 -20.23 4.98 33.76
N ASP A 179 -20.42 4.44 32.55
CA ASP A 179 -20.90 3.11 32.22
C ASP A 179 -19.78 2.06 32.06
N ALA A 180 -18.51 2.48 32.02
CA ALA A 180 -17.37 1.57 31.96
C ALA A 180 -17.01 1.03 33.35
N GLY A 181 -17.35 -0.23 33.62
CA GLY A 181 -16.97 -0.95 34.83
C GLY A 181 -15.62 -1.67 34.72
N GLY A 182 -15.05 -1.78 33.52
CA GLY A 182 -13.74 -2.37 33.26
C GLY A 182 -13.09 -1.78 32.01
N ILE A 183 -11.77 -1.60 32.10
CA ILE A 183 -10.91 -1.13 31.00
C ILE A 183 -9.76 -2.12 30.83
N VAL A 184 -9.46 -2.49 29.59
CA VAL A 184 -8.36 -3.39 29.23
C VAL A 184 -7.51 -2.73 28.15
N SER A 185 -6.21 -2.61 28.43
CA SER A 185 -5.21 -2.09 27.50
C SER A 185 -4.34 -3.22 26.94
N PHE A 186 -4.06 -3.18 25.65
CA PHE A 186 -2.95 -3.90 25.03
C PHE A 186 -1.93 -2.89 24.51
N ILE A 187 -0.65 -3.09 24.88
CA ILE A 187 0.46 -2.26 24.38
C ILE A 187 1.49 -3.17 23.69
N GLY A 188 1.61 -3.02 22.38
CA GLY A 188 2.64 -3.68 21.59
C GLY A 188 3.94 -2.87 21.64
N ARG A 189 4.97 -3.39 22.32
CA ARG A 189 6.27 -2.73 22.45
C ARG A 189 7.35 -3.35 21.57
N VAL A 190 8.27 -2.51 21.10
CA VAL A 190 9.45 -2.95 20.36
C VAL A 190 10.36 -3.80 21.26
N ARG A 191 10.76 -4.98 20.77
CA ARG A 191 11.68 -5.90 21.47
C ARG A 191 13.06 -5.84 20.82
N ASN A 192 14.10 -6.06 21.61
CA ASN A 192 15.50 -6.05 21.15
C ASN A 192 15.95 -7.31 20.38
N HIS A 193 15.03 -8.22 20.06
CA HIS A 193 15.33 -9.43 19.32
C HIS A 193 14.13 -9.91 18.51
N ALA A 194 14.42 -10.41 17.32
CA ALA A 194 13.46 -11.07 16.44
C ALA A 194 14.20 -12.15 15.64
N ARG A 195 13.57 -13.33 15.48
CA ARG A 195 14.09 -14.44 14.65
C ARG A 195 15.54 -14.86 14.96
N GLY A 196 15.99 -14.68 16.20
CA GLY A 196 17.36 -15.02 16.65
C GLY A 196 18.41 -13.94 16.41
N GLN A 197 18.03 -12.78 15.86
CA GLN A 197 18.89 -11.62 15.65
C GLN A 197 18.63 -10.54 16.71
N LEU A 198 19.63 -9.69 16.95
CA LEU A 198 19.49 -8.49 17.76
C LEU A 198 18.94 -7.37 16.88
N ILE A 199 17.83 -6.79 17.32
CA ILE A 199 17.17 -5.66 16.65
C ILE A 199 17.64 -4.37 17.31
N GLU A 200 18.03 -3.39 16.50
CA GLU A 200 18.40 -2.05 16.94
C GLU A 200 17.14 -1.16 17.06
N TYR A 201 16.32 -1.15 16.01
CA TYR A 201 15.08 -0.38 15.96
C TYR A 201 14.10 -1.00 14.95
N LEU A 202 12.87 -0.51 14.98
CA LEU A 202 11.87 -0.79 13.95
C LEU A 202 11.53 0.47 13.19
N GLU A 203 11.16 0.30 11.92
CA GLU A 203 10.46 1.33 11.17
C GLU A 203 9.07 0.84 10.80
N TYR A 204 8.09 1.71 10.97
CA TYR A 204 6.72 1.46 10.56
C TYR A 204 6.32 2.40 9.43
N GLU A 205 5.70 1.85 8.40
CA GLU A 205 5.11 2.58 7.29
C GLU A 205 3.63 2.23 7.21
N ALA A 206 2.80 3.17 6.78
CA ALA A 206 1.37 2.95 6.64
C ALA A 206 0.83 3.68 5.41
N TYR A 207 -0.34 3.22 4.93
CA TYR A 207 -1.22 4.04 4.10
C TYR A 207 -2.19 4.78 5.03
N PRO A 208 -1.94 6.05 5.39
CA PRO A 208 -2.50 6.61 6.61
C PRO A 208 -4.03 6.66 6.62
N GLU A 209 -4.64 7.14 5.53
CA GLU A 209 -6.08 7.28 5.41
C GLU A 209 -6.79 5.93 5.47
N MET A 210 -6.23 4.93 4.79
CA MET A 210 -6.77 3.58 4.78
C MET A 210 -6.58 2.87 6.12
N ALA A 211 -5.44 3.05 6.77
CA ALA A 211 -5.15 2.48 8.07
C ALA A 211 -6.07 3.05 9.17
N GLU A 212 -6.30 4.36 9.21
CA GLU A 212 -7.28 4.95 10.14
C GLU A 212 -8.69 4.44 9.87
N ARG A 213 -9.11 4.34 8.60
CA ARG A 213 -10.41 3.79 8.22
C ARG A 213 -10.59 2.33 8.67
N GLU A 214 -9.61 1.47 8.43
CA GLU A 214 -9.68 0.06 8.86
C GLU A 214 -9.65 -0.08 10.39
N MET A 215 -8.93 0.79 11.12
CA MET A 215 -8.99 0.80 12.58
C MET A 215 -10.36 1.23 13.11
N GLU A 216 -11.02 2.22 12.50
CA GLU A 216 -12.38 2.61 12.87
C GLU A 216 -13.39 1.48 12.58
N LYS A 217 -13.26 0.76 11.46
CA LYS A 217 -14.08 -0.43 11.19
C LYS A 217 -13.95 -1.49 12.29
N ILE A 218 -12.73 -1.75 12.79
CA ILE A 218 -12.50 -2.66 13.92
C ILE A 218 -13.24 -2.16 15.18
N ALA A 219 -13.23 -0.85 15.44
CA ALA A 219 -13.94 -0.26 16.56
C ALA A 219 -15.47 -0.42 16.42
N ASP A 220 -16.00 -0.26 15.22
CA ASP A 220 -17.43 -0.44 14.94
C ASP A 220 -17.84 -1.91 15.03
N GLU A 221 -17.02 -2.84 14.54
CA GLU A 221 -17.22 -4.27 14.73
C GLU A 221 -17.24 -4.67 16.21
N VAL A 222 -16.35 -4.09 17.02
CA VAL A 222 -16.34 -4.30 18.47
C VAL A 222 -17.65 -3.82 19.10
N ALA A 223 -18.10 -2.61 18.74
CA ALA A 223 -19.35 -2.05 19.26
C ALA A 223 -20.57 -2.92 18.86
N ALA A 224 -20.56 -3.51 17.67
CA ALA A 224 -21.60 -4.41 17.18
C ALA A 224 -21.56 -5.79 17.87
N LYS A 225 -20.38 -6.39 18.04
CA LYS A 225 -20.20 -7.71 18.65
C LYS A 225 -20.42 -7.69 20.17
N TRP A 226 -20.00 -6.63 20.85
CA TRP A 226 -20.16 -6.44 22.29
C TRP A 226 -20.83 -5.09 22.59
N PRO A 227 -22.18 -5.00 22.52
CA PRO A 227 -22.90 -3.76 22.75
C PRO A 227 -22.54 -3.09 24.08
N GLY A 228 -22.30 -1.78 24.03
CA GLY A 228 -21.83 -1.00 25.17
C GLY A 228 -20.32 -1.04 25.41
N THR A 229 -19.57 -1.71 24.54
CA THR A 229 -18.10 -1.69 24.55
C THR A 229 -17.58 -0.59 23.63
N ARG A 230 -16.62 0.20 24.13
CA ARG A 230 -15.91 1.23 23.38
C ARG A 230 -14.47 0.78 23.12
N LEU A 231 -13.95 1.13 21.96
CA LEU A 231 -12.59 0.82 21.54
C LEU A 231 -11.89 2.08 21.05
N ALA A 232 -10.62 2.23 21.40
CA ALA A 232 -9.71 3.19 20.81
C ALA A 232 -8.41 2.50 20.42
N ILE A 233 -7.86 2.90 19.27
CA ILE A 233 -6.63 2.33 18.72
C ILE A 233 -5.68 3.47 18.35
N ALA A 234 -4.46 3.44 18.85
CA ALA A 234 -3.40 4.31 18.36
C ALA A 234 -2.24 3.47 17.87
N HIS A 235 -1.75 3.77 16.67
CA HIS A 235 -0.56 3.12 16.12
C HIS A 235 0.49 4.17 15.75
N ARG A 236 1.75 3.87 16.08
CA ARG A 236 2.88 4.72 15.77
C ARG A 236 3.53 4.29 14.46
N VAL A 237 3.85 5.25 13.61
CA VAL A 237 4.61 5.09 12.36
C VAL A 237 5.96 5.80 12.46
N GLY A 238 6.84 5.56 11.50
CA GLY A 238 8.21 6.09 11.49
C GLY A 238 9.17 5.23 12.30
N HIS A 239 10.19 5.88 12.87
CA HIS A 239 11.28 5.23 13.62
C HIS A 239 10.91 4.98 15.08
N LEU A 240 11.10 3.74 15.55
CA LEU A 240 10.81 3.32 16.93
C LEU A 240 12.00 2.60 17.56
N GLU A 241 12.40 3.08 18.74
CA GLU A 241 13.46 2.50 19.55
C GLU A 241 12.97 1.28 20.34
N ILE A 242 13.91 0.46 20.82
CA ILE A 242 13.59 -0.65 21.72
C ILE A 242 12.82 -0.13 22.96
N GLY A 243 11.69 -0.77 23.24
CA GLY A 243 10.81 -0.42 24.36
C GLY A 243 9.70 0.57 24.00
N ASP A 244 9.77 1.25 22.85
CA ASP A 244 8.72 2.15 22.39
C ASP A 244 7.40 1.38 22.16
N ALA A 245 6.28 2.05 22.41
CA ALA A 245 4.96 1.54 22.07
C ALA A 245 4.70 1.76 20.57
N ALA A 246 4.59 0.65 19.83
CA ALA A 246 4.18 0.67 18.43
C ALA A 246 2.67 0.76 18.28
N VAL A 247 1.92 0.11 19.18
CA VAL A 247 0.46 0.12 19.17
C VAL A 247 -0.08 0.15 20.59
N VAL A 248 -1.14 0.92 20.80
CA VAL A 248 -1.95 0.97 22.02
C VAL A 248 -3.40 0.74 21.64
N ILE A 249 -4.02 -0.27 22.21
CA ILE A 249 -5.45 -0.57 22.05
C ILE A 249 -6.08 -0.55 23.43
N VAL A 250 -7.18 0.19 23.58
CA VAL A 250 -7.92 0.25 24.85
C VAL A 250 -9.38 -0.07 24.60
N ALA A 251 -9.90 -1.06 25.31
CA ALA A 251 -11.31 -1.43 25.30
C ALA A 251 -11.95 -1.16 26.67
N ALA A 252 -13.10 -0.50 26.69
CA ALA A 252 -13.86 -0.21 27.90
C ALA A 252 -15.27 -0.78 27.80
N SER A 253 -15.72 -1.47 28.84
CA SER A 253 -17.05 -2.09 28.89
C SER A 253 -17.61 -2.08 30.32
N ALA A 254 -18.91 -2.31 30.49
CA ALA A 254 -19.55 -2.46 31.80
C ALA A 254 -18.96 -3.62 32.61
N HIS A 255 -18.49 -4.67 31.93
CA HIS A 255 -17.97 -5.88 32.52
C HIS A 255 -16.62 -6.26 31.90
N ARG A 256 -15.77 -6.91 32.71
CA ARG A 256 -14.39 -7.24 32.29
C ARG A 256 -14.32 -8.22 31.13
N GLY A 257 -15.31 -9.12 30.97
CA GLY A 257 -15.24 -10.20 29.99
C GLY A 257 -15.19 -9.64 28.57
N GLU A 258 -16.14 -8.78 28.27
CA GLU A 258 -16.31 -8.08 27.02
C GLU A 258 -15.11 -7.17 26.74
N ALA A 259 -14.58 -6.47 27.75
CA ALA A 259 -13.37 -5.64 27.58
C ALA A 259 -12.14 -6.48 27.18
N PHE A 260 -11.94 -7.66 27.79
CA PHE A 260 -10.84 -8.56 27.41
C PHE A 260 -11.02 -9.14 26.01
N GLU A 261 -12.23 -9.59 25.68
CA GLU A 261 -12.54 -10.17 24.38
C GLU A 261 -12.39 -9.15 23.25
N ALA A 262 -12.92 -7.93 23.43
CA ALA A 262 -12.83 -6.84 22.47
C ALA A 262 -11.38 -6.39 22.23
N CYS A 263 -10.59 -6.21 23.30
CA CYS A 263 -9.19 -5.79 23.17
C CYS A 263 -8.35 -6.83 22.40
N ARG A 264 -8.58 -8.13 22.69
CA ARG A 264 -7.92 -9.22 21.97
C ARG A 264 -8.37 -9.28 20.50
N PHE A 265 -9.67 -9.21 20.25
CA PHE A 265 -10.21 -9.21 18.90
C PHE A 265 -9.60 -8.08 18.06
N ALA A 266 -9.49 -6.88 18.64
CA ALA A 266 -8.95 -5.72 17.96
C ALA A 266 -7.48 -5.90 17.53
N ILE A 267 -6.60 -6.39 18.41
CA ILE A 267 -5.19 -6.60 18.04
C ILE A 267 -5.02 -7.72 17.02
N ASP A 268 -5.78 -8.80 17.15
CA ASP A 268 -5.71 -9.93 16.22
C ASP A 268 -6.20 -9.50 14.82
N THR A 269 -7.25 -8.68 14.76
CA THR A 269 -7.81 -8.15 13.49
C THR A 269 -6.89 -7.09 12.88
N LEU A 270 -6.37 -6.16 13.69
CA LEU A 270 -5.48 -5.09 13.22
C LEU A 270 -4.28 -5.63 12.44
N LYS A 271 -3.64 -6.69 12.96
CA LYS A 271 -2.48 -7.32 12.32
C LYS A 271 -2.77 -7.95 10.98
N VAL A 272 -4.05 -8.19 10.70
CA VAL A 272 -4.50 -8.88 9.49
C VAL A 272 -5.00 -7.86 8.47
N THR A 273 -5.80 -6.88 8.88
CA THR A 273 -6.56 -6.03 7.95
C THR A 273 -5.96 -4.64 7.75
N VAL A 274 -5.22 -4.11 8.74
CA VAL A 274 -4.79 -2.71 8.72
C VAL A 274 -3.46 -2.58 7.93
N PRO A 275 -3.40 -1.73 6.89
CA PRO A 275 -2.22 -1.57 6.02
C PRO A 275 -1.10 -0.79 6.71
N ILE A 276 -0.43 -1.46 7.65
CA ILE A 276 0.76 -0.99 8.37
C ILE A 276 1.86 -2.05 8.23
N TRP A 277 3.01 -1.62 7.76
CA TRP A 277 4.16 -2.49 7.48
C TRP A 277 5.30 -2.20 8.43
N LYS A 278 5.96 -3.27 8.87
CA LYS A 278 7.07 -3.22 9.82
C LYS A 278 8.36 -3.65 9.14
N ARG A 279 9.39 -2.81 9.26
CA ARG A 279 10.77 -3.15 8.91
C ARG A 279 11.59 -3.36 10.18
N GLU A 280 12.24 -4.51 10.27
CA GLU A 280 13.18 -4.86 11.34
C GLU A 280 14.59 -4.44 10.92
N VAL A 281 15.24 -3.58 11.70
CA VAL A 281 16.64 -3.20 11.45
C VAL A 281 17.53 -3.87 12.50
N ALA A 282 18.36 -4.80 12.03
CA ALA A 282 19.30 -5.56 12.83
C ALA A 282 20.73 -5.02 12.63
N THR A 283 21.62 -5.38 13.57
CA THR A 283 23.05 -5.01 13.53
C THR A 283 23.79 -5.49 12.27
N ASP A 284 23.24 -6.47 11.54
CA ASP A 284 23.82 -7.08 10.34
C ASP A 284 23.05 -6.75 9.04
N GLY A 285 21.96 -5.97 9.10
CA GLY A 285 21.14 -5.58 7.95
C GLY A 285 19.68 -5.28 8.29
N ALA A 286 18.92 -4.76 7.32
CA ALA A 286 17.49 -4.46 7.46
C ALA A 286 16.63 -5.46 6.66
N TYR A 287 15.53 -5.92 7.27
CA TYR A 287 14.61 -6.89 6.68
C TYR A 287 13.16 -6.44 6.83
N TRP A 288 12.40 -6.41 5.74
CA TRP A 288 10.95 -6.22 5.78
C TRP A 288 10.28 -7.49 6.31
N VAL A 289 9.29 -7.31 7.19
CA VAL A 289 8.59 -8.41 7.81
C VAL A 289 7.23 -8.58 7.16
N ASP A 290 7.08 -9.66 6.39
CA ASP A 290 5.75 -10.19 6.04
C ASP A 290 5.18 -10.87 7.30
N ASP A 291 4.33 -10.18 8.05
CA ASP A 291 3.67 -10.74 9.23
C ASP A 291 2.40 -11.51 8.82
N HIS A 292 2.55 -12.78 8.45
CA HIS A 292 1.46 -13.76 8.52
C HIS A 292 1.94 -15.01 9.27
N ALA A 293 1.53 -15.14 10.52
CA ALA A 293 1.61 -16.36 11.32
C ALA A 293 0.35 -16.48 12.18
#